data_AF-A0A9D7KU59-F1
#
_entry.id   AF-A0A9D7KU59-F1
#
_cell.length_a   1.000
_cell.length_b   1.000
_cell.length_c   1.000
_cell.angle_alpha   90.00
_cell.angle_beta   90.00
_cell.angle_gamma   90.00
#
_symmetry.space_group_name_H-M   'P 1'
#
loop_
_entity.id
_entity.type
_entity.pdbx_description
1 polymer ?
#
loop_
_entity_poly.entity_id
_entity_poly.type
_entity_poly.pdbx_seq_one_letter_code
_entity_poly.pdbx_strand_id
1 'polypeptide(L)'
;MKNFIKLIFAVTILVLASCSPKFYTPNTQNVPLLTEKGETNLTLAGNTNQVEFQGAYAVTQHFALQANGGLFIPADLDNGNGGSGKFIEVGGGYFNPIDEHWVFEAYGLIGIGNFENHFPSSLIDYPETTGDISANILRVGIQPNFGYKSKYFSAAISTRISNISYNNIQGSLVFDDDNQIDYLEDNSSNLLFEPALTVKGGIEKFKLQLQYGYSFNLTNADFMQDESFFTVGINFNFN
;
A
#
# COMPACT_ATOMS: atom_id res chain seq x y z
N MET A 1 -7.28 -15.23 -35.07
CA MET A 1 -5.90 -14.70 -35.16
C MET A 1 -5.84 -13.17 -35.23
N LYS A 2 -6.56 -12.49 -36.14
CA LYS A 2 -6.57 -11.01 -36.21
C LYS A 2 -7.07 -10.30 -34.94
N ASN A 3 -8.00 -10.90 -34.19
CA ASN A 3 -8.51 -10.35 -32.92
C ASN A 3 -7.55 -10.59 -31.73
N PHE A 4 -6.70 -11.61 -31.81
CA PHE A 4 -5.71 -11.92 -30.76
C PHE A 4 -4.52 -10.95 -30.84
N ILE A 5 -4.13 -10.56 -32.06
CA ILE A 5 -3.10 -9.52 -32.30
C ILE A 5 -3.61 -8.14 -31.86
N LYS A 6 -4.90 -7.82 -32.06
CA LYS A 6 -5.50 -6.57 -31.54
C LYS A 6 -5.56 -6.52 -30.01
N LEU A 7 -5.82 -7.66 -29.36
CA LEU A 7 -5.76 -7.78 -27.90
C LEU A 7 -4.33 -7.60 -27.38
N ILE A 8 -3.34 -8.19 -28.06
CA ILE A 8 -1.92 -8.00 -27.74
C ILE A 8 -1.51 -6.53 -27.95
N PHE A 9 -1.91 -5.89 -29.04
CA PHE A 9 -1.61 -4.48 -29.30
C PHE A 9 -2.30 -3.52 -28.30
N ALA A 10 -3.49 -3.86 -27.81
CA ALA A 10 -4.18 -3.10 -26.77
C ALA A 10 -3.54 -3.27 -25.38
N VAL A 11 -2.91 -4.43 -25.12
CA VAL A 11 -2.17 -4.70 -23.88
C VAL A 11 -0.76 -4.08 -23.91
N THR A 12 -0.14 -3.93 -25.08
CA THR A 12 1.20 -3.33 -25.23
C THR A 12 1.23 -1.80 -25.08
N ILE A 13 0.09 -1.10 -25.14
CA ILE A 13 0.02 0.37 -25.02
C ILE A 13 -0.02 0.86 -23.55
N LEU A 14 -0.12 -0.04 -22.56
CA LEU A 14 -0.32 0.33 -21.14
C LEU A 14 0.96 0.42 -20.30
N VAL A 15 2.14 0.56 -20.91
CA VAL A 15 3.41 0.74 -20.19
C VAL A 15 4.13 2.00 -20.66
N LEU A 16 3.43 3.13 -20.61
CA LEU A 16 4.11 4.41 -20.47
C LEU A 16 4.34 4.60 -18.97
N ALA A 17 5.41 4.00 -18.46
CA ALA A 17 5.92 4.31 -17.14
C ALA A 17 6.52 5.72 -17.22
N SER A 18 5.71 6.75 -17.02
CA SER A 18 6.22 8.10 -16.86
C SER A 18 6.98 8.16 -15.54
N CYS A 19 8.28 8.39 -15.63
CA CYS A 19 9.13 8.60 -14.46
C CYS A 19 8.79 9.97 -13.87
N SER A 20 7.91 9.98 -12.87
CA SER A 20 7.53 11.17 -12.09
C SER A 20 7.85 10.90 -10.63
N PRO A 21 8.24 11.92 -9.85
CA PRO A 21 8.42 11.74 -8.42
C PRO A 21 7.11 11.26 -7.80
N LYS A 22 7.19 10.26 -6.94
CA LYS A 22 6.04 9.73 -6.21
C LYS A 22 6.22 10.03 -4.73
N PHE A 23 5.29 10.79 -4.15
CA PHE A 23 5.31 11.16 -2.73
C PHE A 23 4.55 10.16 -1.85
N TYR A 24 3.78 9.26 -2.47
CA TYR A 24 3.04 8.23 -1.78
C TYR A 24 2.86 6.98 -2.65
N THR A 25 3.07 5.82 -2.02
CA THR A 25 2.74 4.52 -2.62
C THR A 25 1.84 3.76 -1.64
N PRO A 26 0.66 3.28 -2.09
CA PRO A 26 -0.23 2.50 -1.25
C PRO A 26 0.40 1.13 -0.96
N ASN A 27 0.29 0.72 0.30
CA ASN A 27 0.80 -0.57 0.76
C ASN A 27 -0.34 -1.56 1.05
N THR A 28 0.01 -2.85 1.10
CA THR A 28 -0.91 -3.95 1.41
C THR A 28 -1.70 -3.65 2.68
N GLN A 29 -3.02 -3.84 2.63
CA GLN A 29 -3.91 -3.76 3.78
C GLN A 29 -3.84 -5.08 4.57
N ASN A 30 -3.64 -4.98 5.88
CA ASN A 30 -3.65 -6.14 6.75
C ASN A 30 -5.10 -6.54 7.04
N VAL A 31 -5.52 -7.68 6.46
CA VAL A 31 -6.88 -8.22 6.53
C VAL A 31 -6.80 -9.60 7.16
N PRO A 32 -6.75 -9.69 8.50
CA PRO A 32 -6.46 -10.95 9.19
C PRO A 32 -7.68 -11.88 9.27
N LEU A 33 -8.92 -11.36 9.29
CA LEU A 33 -10.16 -12.14 9.45
C LEU A 33 -10.13 -13.02 10.71
N LEU A 34 -9.81 -12.42 11.85
CA LEU A 34 -9.70 -13.11 13.14
C LEU A 34 -11.08 -13.60 13.59
N THR A 35 -11.11 -14.78 14.19
CA THR A 35 -12.35 -15.47 14.58
C THR A 35 -12.43 -15.81 16.06
N GLU A 36 -11.31 -15.94 16.75
CA GLU A 36 -11.28 -16.31 18.16
C GLU A 36 -10.11 -15.70 18.93
N LYS A 37 -10.28 -15.56 20.25
CA LYS A 37 -9.21 -15.10 21.14
C LYS A 37 -7.96 -15.99 21.01
N GLY A 38 -6.80 -15.36 20.92
CA GLY A 38 -5.51 -16.03 20.81
C GLY A 38 -5.06 -16.28 19.38
N GLU A 39 -5.96 -16.12 18.40
CA GLU A 39 -5.62 -16.26 17.00
C GLU A 39 -4.56 -15.23 16.58
N THR A 40 -3.55 -15.71 15.85
CA THR A 40 -2.46 -14.92 15.30
C THR A 40 -2.43 -15.08 13.79
N ASN A 41 -2.43 -13.96 13.07
CA ASN A 41 -2.27 -13.90 11.62
C ASN A 41 -0.94 -13.23 11.29
N LEU A 42 -0.11 -13.85 10.47
CA LEU A 42 1.13 -13.26 9.98
C LEU A 42 1.15 -13.29 8.45
N THR A 43 1.60 -12.21 7.82
CA THR A 43 1.76 -12.14 6.37
C THR A 43 3.10 -11.51 6.00
N LEU A 44 3.76 -12.12 5.02
CA LEU A 44 4.83 -11.51 4.26
C LEU A 44 4.31 -11.33 2.83
N ALA A 45 4.18 -10.10 2.35
CA ALA A 45 3.65 -9.78 1.04
C ALA A 45 4.54 -8.73 0.35
N GLY A 46 4.42 -8.61 -0.96
CA GLY A 46 5.15 -7.60 -1.70
C GLY A 46 4.93 -7.67 -3.19
N ASN A 47 5.66 -6.83 -3.91
CA ASN A 47 5.75 -6.82 -5.36
C ASN A 47 7.20 -6.49 -5.75
N THR A 48 7.44 -6.04 -6.98
CA THR A 48 8.79 -5.69 -7.44
C THR A 48 9.42 -4.50 -6.70
N ASN A 49 8.59 -3.62 -6.12
CA ASN A 49 8.99 -2.34 -5.57
C ASN A 49 8.77 -2.25 -4.05
N GLN A 50 8.16 -3.25 -3.43
CA GLN A 50 7.93 -3.25 -1.98
C GLN A 50 7.93 -4.65 -1.36
N VAL A 51 8.40 -4.72 -0.12
CA VAL A 51 8.30 -5.91 0.75
C VAL A 51 7.68 -5.47 2.08
N GLU A 52 6.67 -6.21 2.51
CA GLU A 52 5.84 -5.88 3.66
C GLU A 52 5.66 -7.07 4.59
N PHE A 53 5.78 -6.81 5.89
CA PHE A 53 5.45 -7.73 6.96
C PHE A 53 4.22 -7.22 7.72
N GLN A 54 3.28 -8.10 7.99
CA GLN A 54 2.03 -7.80 8.68
C GLN A 54 1.78 -8.84 9.75
N GLY A 55 1.29 -8.40 10.90
CA GLY A 55 0.88 -9.25 11.99
C GLY A 55 -0.41 -8.76 12.62
N ALA A 56 -1.26 -9.68 13.05
CA ALA A 56 -2.43 -9.40 13.87
C ALA A 56 -2.60 -10.45 14.95
N TYR A 57 -3.12 -10.03 16.11
CA TYR A 57 -3.35 -10.89 17.27
C TYR A 57 -4.68 -10.56 17.95
N ALA A 58 -5.51 -11.57 18.14
CA ALA A 58 -6.79 -11.47 18.85
C ALA A 58 -6.55 -11.48 20.38
N VAL A 59 -6.50 -10.29 20.99
CA VAL A 59 -6.31 -10.11 22.43
C VAL A 59 -7.51 -10.62 23.23
N THR A 60 -8.72 -10.45 22.69
CA THR A 60 -9.97 -10.92 23.29
C THR A 60 -10.83 -11.62 22.25
N GLN A 61 -12.08 -11.97 22.60
CA GLN A 61 -13.04 -12.55 21.66
C GLN A 61 -13.50 -11.60 20.55
N HIS A 62 -13.28 -10.29 20.71
CA HIS A 62 -13.71 -9.29 19.73
C HIS A 62 -12.73 -8.14 19.52
N PHE A 63 -11.58 -8.14 20.19
CA PHE A 63 -10.59 -7.08 20.07
C PHE A 63 -9.25 -7.64 19.65
N ALA A 64 -8.63 -6.97 18.70
CA ALA A 64 -7.37 -7.36 18.13
C ALA A 64 -6.43 -6.17 17.99
N LEU A 65 -5.14 -6.48 17.97
CA LEU A 65 -4.07 -5.56 17.62
C LEU A 65 -3.46 -6.00 16.30
N GLN A 66 -2.97 -5.05 15.53
CA GLN A 66 -2.17 -5.30 14.34
C GLN A 66 -0.92 -4.42 14.30
N ALA A 67 0.10 -4.92 13.62
CA ALA A 67 1.34 -4.22 13.34
C ALA A 67 1.80 -4.54 11.92
N ASN A 68 2.18 -3.51 11.18
CA ASN A 68 2.59 -3.58 9.78
C ASN A 68 3.96 -2.90 9.64
N GLY A 69 4.80 -3.43 8.78
CA GLY A 69 6.07 -2.85 8.40
C GLY A 69 6.29 -3.01 6.90
N GLY A 70 6.79 -1.99 6.24
CA GLY A 70 7.03 -1.99 4.80
C GLY A 70 8.35 -1.33 4.44
N LEU A 71 9.02 -1.90 3.44
CA LEU A 71 10.17 -1.30 2.76
C LEU A 71 9.78 -1.11 1.30
N PHE A 72 9.96 0.11 0.80
CA PHE A 72 9.77 0.49 -0.59
C PHE A 72 11.15 0.67 -1.19
N ILE A 73 11.41 -0.11 -2.22
CA ILE A 73 12.71 -0.22 -2.86
C ILE A 73 12.53 0.31 -4.28
N PRO A 74 13.38 1.27 -4.70
CA PRO A 74 13.33 1.76 -6.06
C PRO A 74 13.63 0.60 -7.00
N ALA A 75 12.90 0.52 -8.11
CA ALA A 75 13.43 -0.21 -9.24
C ALA A 75 14.66 0.58 -9.70
N ASP A 76 15.85 -0.01 -9.66
CA ASP A 76 17.05 0.59 -10.24
C ASP A 76 16.77 0.83 -11.73
N LEU A 77 16.37 2.06 -12.08
CA LEU A 77 16.29 2.50 -13.45
C LEU A 77 17.72 2.71 -13.95
N ASP A 78 17.98 2.45 -15.24
CA ASP A 78 19.31 2.52 -15.87
C ASP A 78 20.07 3.85 -15.65
N ASN A 79 19.40 4.88 -15.13
CA ASN A 79 19.94 6.21 -14.85
C ASN A 79 20.04 6.56 -13.34
N GLY A 80 19.84 5.61 -12.43
CA GLY A 80 19.93 5.84 -10.97
C GLY A 80 18.77 6.63 -10.35
N ASN A 81 17.65 6.76 -11.08
CA ASN A 81 16.44 7.43 -10.60
C ASN A 81 15.58 6.47 -9.78
N GLY A 82 14.98 6.95 -8.70
CA GLY A 82 14.03 6.12 -7.96
C GLY A 82 13.55 6.73 -6.65
N GLY A 83 12.37 6.25 -6.24
CA GLY A 83 11.79 6.50 -4.92
C GLY A 83 12.05 5.32 -3.98
N SER A 84 12.45 5.61 -2.76
CA SER A 84 12.60 4.63 -1.68
C SER A 84 11.88 5.09 -0.42
N GLY A 85 11.59 4.16 0.48
CA GLY A 85 10.94 4.51 1.73
C GLY A 85 10.81 3.35 2.69
N LYS A 86 10.44 3.68 3.93
CA LYS A 86 10.09 2.68 4.94
C LYS A 86 8.93 3.17 5.77
N PHE A 87 8.15 2.23 6.27
CA PHE A 87 6.91 2.51 6.98
C PHE A 87 6.68 1.49 8.08
N ILE A 88 6.18 1.95 9.22
CA ILE A 88 5.71 1.11 10.33
C ILE A 88 4.35 1.65 10.77
N GLU A 89 3.40 0.75 10.99
CA GLU A 89 2.04 1.09 11.42
C GLU A 89 1.57 0.13 12.49
N VAL A 90 0.84 0.66 13.45
CA VAL A 90 0.16 -0.12 14.47
C VAL A 90 -1.32 0.20 14.44
N GLY A 91 -2.13 -0.78 14.80
CA GLY A 91 -3.56 -0.62 14.85
C GLY A 91 -4.21 -1.43 15.96
N GLY A 92 -5.34 -0.93 16.42
CA GLY A 92 -6.22 -1.61 17.36
C GLY A 92 -7.63 -1.60 16.81
N GLY A 93 -8.35 -2.70 16.95
CA GLY A 93 -9.65 -2.84 16.30
C GLY A 93 -10.58 -3.84 16.95
N TYR A 94 -11.78 -3.84 16.40
CA TYR A 94 -12.86 -4.75 16.74
C TYR A 94 -13.04 -5.78 15.62
N PHE A 95 -13.24 -7.04 15.96
CA PHE A 95 -13.63 -8.10 15.03
C PHE A 95 -14.87 -8.81 15.55
N ASN A 96 -15.70 -9.28 14.62
CA ASN A 96 -16.94 -9.96 14.91
C ASN A 96 -17.19 -11.08 13.87
N PRO A 97 -17.04 -12.35 14.26
CA PRO A 97 -17.54 -13.47 13.48
C PRO A 97 -19.06 -13.37 13.42
N ILE A 98 -19.62 -13.10 12.24
CA ILE A 98 -21.06 -12.99 12.02
C ILE A 98 -21.69 -14.39 12.03
N ASP A 99 -21.01 -15.35 11.39
CA ASP A 99 -21.33 -16.76 11.41
C ASP A 99 -20.03 -17.59 11.28
N GLU A 100 -20.16 -18.88 10.94
CA GLU A 100 -19.03 -19.80 10.80
C GLU A 100 -17.98 -19.34 9.77
N HIS A 101 -18.39 -18.56 8.76
CA HIS A 101 -17.52 -18.21 7.63
C HIS A 101 -17.37 -16.70 7.42
N TRP A 102 -18.30 -15.87 7.86
CA TRP A 102 -18.28 -14.43 7.62
C TRP A 102 -17.74 -13.67 8.82
N VAL A 103 -16.79 -12.78 8.57
CA VAL A 103 -16.13 -11.96 9.59
C VAL A 103 -16.19 -10.49 9.18
N PHE A 104 -16.62 -9.65 10.11
CA PHE A 104 -16.46 -8.20 10.02
C PHE A 104 -15.33 -7.76 10.94
N GLU A 105 -14.48 -6.85 10.49
CA GLU A 105 -13.44 -6.23 11.30
C GLU A 105 -13.36 -4.74 11.02
N ALA A 106 -12.92 -3.95 12.00
CA ALA A 106 -12.59 -2.56 11.81
C ALA A 106 -11.43 -2.16 12.73
N TYR A 107 -10.40 -1.56 12.14
CA TYR A 107 -9.19 -1.16 12.85
C TYR A 107 -8.96 0.34 12.75
N GLY A 108 -8.59 0.99 13.85
CA GLY A 108 -7.95 2.30 13.84
C GLY A 108 -6.45 2.14 13.67
N LEU A 109 -5.84 3.00 12.85
CA LEU A 109 -4.45 2.89 12.39
C LEU A 109 -3.67 4.17 12.68
N ILE A 110 -2.44 4.02 13.14
CA ILE A 110 -1.44 5.09 13.23
C ILE A 110 -0.12 4.55 12.70
N GLY A 111 0.43 5.23 11.70
CA GLY A 111 1.68 4.84 11.04
C GLY A 111 2.63 6.00 10.86
N ILE A 112 3.92 5.68 10.91
CA ILE A 112 5.01 6.61 10.67
C ILE A 112 5.95 6.02 9.62
N GLY A 113 6.53 6.88 8.81
CA GLY A 113 7.48 6.47 7.79
C GLY A 113 8.27 7.64 7.25
N ASN A 114 9.04 7.36 6.21
CA ASN A 114 9.72 8.37 5.43
C ASN A 114 9.87 7.88 3.99
N PHE A 115 10.06 8.83 3.09
CA PHE A 115 10.42 8.54 1.72
C PHE A 115 11.59 9.42 1.28
N GLU A 116 12.25 9.00 0.21
CA GLU A 116 13.26 9.75 -0.51
C GLU A 116 13.06 9.50 -2.00
N ASN A 117 13.13 10.55 -2.80
CA ASN A 117 13.17 10.49 -4.25
C ASN A 117 14.49 11.06 -4.73
N HIS A 118 15.20 10.33 -5.59
CA HIS A 118 16.48 10.75 -6.14
C HIS A 118 16.43 10.79 -7.67
N PHE A 119 16.79 11.94 -8.25
CA PHE A 119 16.82 12.19 -9.69
C PHE A 119 18.14 12.89 -10.09
N PRO A 120 19.26 12.15 -10.22
CA PRO A 120 20.58 12.74 -10.48
C PRO A 120 20.76 13.30 -11.90
N SER A 121 19.86 13.00 -12.84
CA SER A 121 19.94 13.46 -14.22
C SER A 121 18.58 13.83 -14.79
N SER A 122 18.57 14.83 -15.68
CA SER A 122 17.37 15.17 -16.47
C SER A 122 16.92 13.95 -17.26
N LEU A 123 15.71 13.49 -16.99
CA LEU A 123 15.08 12.41 -17.73
C LEU A 123 14.93 12.83 -19.20
N ILE A 124 15.16 11.90 -20.14
CA ILE A 124 14.97 12.16 -21.58
C ILE A 124 13.52 12.61 -21.86
N ASP A 125 12.56 12.02 -21.14
CA ASP A 125 11.13 12.33 -21.25
C ASP A 125 10.71 13.57 -20.44
N TYR A 126 11.54 14.01 -19.48
CA TYR A 126 11.31 15.17 -18.62
C TYR A 126 12.61 15.98 -18.45
N PRO A 127 12.98 16.81 -19.46
CA PRO A 127 14.10 17.74 -19.30
C PRO A 127 13.90 18.58 -18.03
N GLU A 128 14.99 19.03 -17.40
CA GLU A 128 14.98 19.81 -16.15
C GLU A 128 14.59 19.07 -14.85
N THR A 129 14.33 17.76 -14.90
CA THR A 129 14.20 16.97 -13.67
C THR A 129 15.55 16.75 -12.99
N THR A 130 15.79 17.35 -11.82
CA THR A 130 17.07 17.17 -11.10
C THR A 130 16.95 17.39 -9.59
N GLY A 131 17.70 16.61 -8.82
CA GLY A 131 17.86 16.77 -7.37
C GLY A 131 17.29 15.61 -6.57
N ASP A 132 17.13 15.85 -5.28
CA ASP A 132 16.56 14.91 -4.31
C ASP A 132 15.48 15.59 -3.48
N ILE A 133 14.57 14.79 -2.94
CA ILE A 133 13.62 15.23 -1.93
C ILE A 133 13.33 14.10 -0.96
N SER A 134 13.26 14.43 0.32
CA SER A 134 12.89 13.51 1.39
C SER A 134 11.92 14.18 2.36
N ALA A 135 11.05 13.37 2.96
CA ALA A 135 10.17 13.83 4.04
C ALA A 135 9.76 12.67 4.94
N ASN A 136 9.31 13.00 6.14
CA ASN A 136 8.65 12.06 7.03
C ASN A 136 7.15 12.03 6.74
N ILE A 137 6.55 10.85 6.91
CA ILE A 137 5.12 10.60 6.74
C ILE A 137 4.52 10.25 8.10
N LEU A 138 3.38 10.86 8.42
CA LEU A 138 2.45 10.42 9.45
C LEU A 138 1.13 10.04 8.78
N ARG A 139 0.68 8.80 8.99
CA ARG A 139 -0.62 8.31 8.55
C ARG A 139 -1.52 8.05 9.76
N VAL A 140 -2.75 8.55 9.72
CA VAL A 140 -3.80 8.21 10.68
C VAL A 140 -5.04 7.79 9.90
N GLY A 141 -5.65 6.68 10.26
CA GLY A 141 -6.79 6.18 9.50
C GLY A 141 -7.63 5.13 10.20
N ILE A 142 -8.63 4.66 9.45
CA ILE A 142 -9.46 3.52 9.81
C ILE A 142 -9.52 2.54 8.65
N GLN A 143 -9.71 1.27 8.95
CA GLN A 143 -9.81 0.20 7.96
C GLN A 143 -10.89 -0.80 8.33
N PRO A 144 -12.13 -0.62 7.85
CA PRO A 144 -13.13 -1.69 7.83
C PRO A 144 -12.76 -2.79 6.83
N ASN A 145 -13.01 -4.03 7.24
CA ASN A 145 -12.86 -5.25 6.47
C ASN A 145 -14.15 -6.07 6.57
N PHE A 146 -14.54 -6.70 5.48
CA PHE A 146 -15.59 -7.71 5.48
C PHE A 146 -15.17 -8.88 4.60
N GLY A 147 -15.17 -10.09 5.15
CA GLY A 147 -14.64 -11.24 4.44
C GLY A 147 -15.26 -12.57 4.80
N TYR A 148 -15.15 -13.47 3.84
CA TYR A 148 -15.40 -14.90 3.97
C TYR A 148 -14.09 -15.61 4.32
N LYS A 149 -14.14 -16.53 5.28
CA LYS A 149 -13.04 -17.34 5.75
C LYS A 149 -13.47 -18.80 5.84
N SER A 150 -12.66 -19.67 5.29
CA SER A 150 -12.75 -21.12 5.48
C SER A 150 -11.36 -21.69 5.73
N LYS A 151 -11.31 -23.01 5.96
CA LYS A 151 -10.07 -23.75 6.17
C LYS A 151 -9.07 -23.56 5.04
N TYR A 152 -9.50 -23.59 3.78
CA TYR A 152 -8.62 -23.60 2.61
C TYR A 152 -8.63 -22.30 1.82
N PHE A 153 -9.62 -21.43 2.07
CA PHE A 153 -9.86 -20.25 1.26
C PHE A 153 -10.31 -19.08 2.12
N SER A 154 -9.98 -17.86 1.72
CA SER A 154 -10.58 -16.65 2.26
C SER A 154 -10.61 -15.56 1.21
N ALA A 155 -11.65 -14.74 1.23
CA ALA A 155 -11.75 -13.56 0.39
C ALA A 155 -12.34 -12.42 1.21
N ALA A 156 -11.82 -11.21 1.03
CA ALA A 156 -12.27 -10.05 1.78
C ALA A 156 -12.20 -8.79 0.94
N ILE A 157 -13.20 -7.94 1.13
CA ILE A 157 -13.13 -6.55 0.74
C ILE A 157 -12.69 -5.74 1.96
N SER A 158 -11.83 -4.76 1.73
CA SER A 158 -11.38 -3.82 2.75
C SER A 158 -11.30 -2.42 2.17
N THR A 159 -11.34 -1.43 3.04
CA THR A 159 -11.18 -0.05 2.63
C THR A 159 -10.39 0.68 3.70
N ARG A 160 -9.23 1.24 3.35
CA ARG A 160 -8.48 2.13 4.25
C ARG A 160 -8.85 3.57 3.92
N ILE A 161 -9.36 4.27 4.93
CA ILE A 161 -9.63 5.71 4.85
C ILE A 161 -8.61 6.36 5.77
N SER A 162 -7.68 7.13 5.21
CA SER A 162 -6.56 7.66 5.99
C SER A 162 -6.16 9.05 5.56
N ASN A 163 -5.74 9.87 6.52
CA ASN A 163 -5.03 11.11 6.24
C ASN A 163 -3.53 10.81 6.32
N ILE A 164 -2.81 11.15 5.27
CA ILE A 164 -1.35 11.18 5.24
C ILE A 164 -0.89 12.64 5.37
N SER A 165 0.15 12.86 6.17
CA SER A 165 0.73 14.17 6.38
C SER A 165 2.25 14.11 6.31
N TYR A 166 2.83 15.17 5.77
CA TYR A 166 4.25 15.30 5.53
C TYR A 166 4.87 16.33 6.48
N ASN A 167 6.05 16.02 7.01
CA ASN A 167 6.84 16.97 7.78
C ASN A 167 8.32 16.76 7.50
N ASN A 168 9.12 17.77 7.91
CA ASN A 168 10.57 17.75 7.70
C ASN A 168 10.93 17.51 6.22
N ILE A 169 10.27 18.25 5.32
CA ILE A 169 10.50 18.20 3.88
C ILE A 169 11.85 18.87 3.61
N GLN A 170 12.73 18.17 2.92
CA GLN A 170 14.10 18.61 2.61
C GLN A 170 14.48 18.17 1.22
N GLY A 171 15.38 18.90 0.57
CA GLY A 171 15.94 18.53 -0.72
C GLY A 171 16.16 19.74 -1.62
N SER A 172 16.17 19.50 -2.91
CA SER A 172 16.18 20.52 -3.96
C SER A 172 15.61 19.99 -5.28
N LEU A 173 14.71 19.00 -5.22
CA LEU A 173 14.14 18.40 -6.42
C LEU A 173 13.33 19.41 -7.22
N VAL A 174 13.70 19.57 -8.48
CA VAL A 174 12.90 20.24 -9.52
C VAL A 174 12.39 19.18 -10.47
N PHE A 175 11.12 19.27 -10.85
CA PHE A 175 10.48 18.38 -11.82
C PHE A 175 9.49 19.21 -12.65
N ASP A 176 9.61 19.14 -13.97
CA ASP A 176 8.78 19.92 -14.92
C ASP A 176 8.79 21.44 -14.62
N ASP A 177 9.99 22.01 -14.40
CA ASP A 177 10.24 23.39 -13.97
C ASP A 177 9.64 23.82 -12.60
N ASP A 178 8.98 22.91 -11.89
CA ASP A 178 8.38 23.18 -10.59
C ASP A 178 9.25 22.68 -9.44
N ASN A 179 9.37 23.52 -8.39
CA ASN A 179 10.01 23.14 -7.14
C ASN A 179 9.13 22.16 -6.36
N GLN A 180 9.61 20.93 -6.24
CA GLN A 180 8.84 19.85 -5.63
C GLN A 180 8.74 19.95 -4.10
N ILE A 181 9.60 20.75 -3.47
CA ILE A 181 9.48 21.06 -2.04
C ILE A 181 8.25 21.92 -1.81
N ASP A 182 8.12 23.03 -2.56
CA ASP A 182 7.00 23.96 -2.44
C ASP A 182 5.69 23.23 -2.76
N TYR A 183 5.67 22.40 -3.80
CA TYR A 183 4.53 21.53 -4.13
C TYR A 183 4.11 20.65 -2.95
N LEU A 184 5.06 19.97 -2.30
CA LEU A 184 4.74 19.06 -1.20
C LEU A 184 4.38 19.80 0.09
N GLU A 185 4.92 20.99 0.32
CA GLU A 185 4.52 21.86 1.43
C GLU A 185 3.07 22.33 1.28
N ASP A 186 2.68 22.76 0.08
CA ASP A 186 1.31 23.16 -0.27
C ASP A 186 0.33 21.98 -0.23
N ASN A 187 0.81 20.76 -0.50
CA ASN A 187 0.05 19.52 -0.45
C ASN A 187 0.46 18.61 0.73
N SER A 188 0.81 19.22 1.86
CA SER A 188 1.40 18.51 3.01
C SER A 188 0.42 17.62 3.78
N SER A 189 -0.88 17.63 3.46
CA SER A 189 -1.87 16.72 4.02
C SER A 189 -2.88 16.26 2.97
N ASN A 190 -3.05 14.95 2.85
CA ASN A 190 -3.93 14.34 1.84
C ASN A 190 -4.83 13.29 2.48
N LEU A 191 -6.13 13.36 2.20
CA LEU A 191 -7.10 12.36 2.60
C LEU A 191 -7.22 11.32 1.49
N LEU A 192 -7.00 10.06 1.85
CA LEU A 192 -7.01 8.93 0.93
C LEU A 192 -8.18 8.00 1.21
N PHE A 193 -8.76 7.47 0.14
CA PHE A 193 -9.74 6.40 0.15
C PHE A 193 -9.22 5.24 -0.66
N GLU A 194 -8.97 4.10 0.00
CA GLU A 194 -8.19 3.02 -0.59
C GLU A 194 -8.97 1.70 -0.49
N PRO A 195 -9.81 1.35 -1.48
CA PRO A 195 -10.47 0.05 -1.51
C PRO A 195 -9.49 -1.05 -1.95
N ALA A 196 -9.65 -2.24 -1.37
CA ALA A 196 -8.86 -3.41 -1.76
C ALA A 196 -9.68 -4.70 -1.74
N LEU A 197 -9.28 -5.64 -2.59
CA LEU A 197 -9.74 -7.02 -2.62
C LEU A 197 -8.58 -7.93 -2.25
N THR A 198 -8.79 -8.75 -1.22
CA THR A 198 -7.83 -9.77 -0.78
C THR A 198 -8.40 -11.15 -1.06
N VAL A 199 -7.60 -12.03 -1.65
CA VAL A 199 -7.92 -13.45 -1.82
C VAL A 199 -6.76 -14.27 -1.28
N LYS A 200 -7.07 -15.30 -0.49
CA LYS A 200 -6.07 -16.24 0.02
C LYS A 200 -6.52 -17.67 -0.23
N GLY A 201 -5.60 -18.54 -0.66
CA GLY A 201 -5.87 -19.94 -0.94
C GLY A 201 -4.69 -20.82 -0.54
N GLY A 202 -4.97 -21.99 0.02
CA GLY A 202 -3.92 -22.94 0.42
C GLY A 202 -4.41 -23.97 1.43
N ILE A 203 -3.55 -24.31 2.38
CA ILE A 203 -3.84 -25.22 3.49
C ILE A 203 -4.17 -24.41 4.76
N GLU A 204 -4.68 -25.09 5.79
CA GLU A 204 -5.23 -24.45 7.00
C GLU A 204 -4.32 -23.39 7.64
N LYS A 205 -3.02 -23.70 7.81
CA LYS A 205 -2.05 -22.81 8.46
C LYS A 205 -1.19 -22.01 7.49
N PHE A 206 -1.33 -22.23 6.18
CA PHE A 206 -0.49 -21.63 5.15
C PHE A 206 -1.31 -21.37 3.89
N LYS A 207 -1.45 -20.10 3.52
CA LYS A 207 -2.18 -19.66 2.33
C LYS A 207 -1.32 -18.72 1.51
N LEU A 208 -1.38 -18.86 0.19
CA LEU A 208 -0.92 -17.81 -0.71
C LEU A 208 -1.94 -16.68 -0.70
N GLN A 209 -1.47 -15.45 -0.63
CA GLN A 209 -2.28 -14.23 -0.63
C GLN A 209 -2.04 -13.46 -1.91
N LEU A 210 -3.13 -13.01 -2.53
CA LEU A 210 -3.15 -12.00 -3.57
C LEU A 210 -3.97 -10.82 -3.06
N GLN A 211 -3.47 -9.61 -3.24
CA GLN A 211 -4.23 -8.41 -2.93
C GLN A 211 -4.07 -7.37 -4.04
N TYR A 212 -5.19 -6.85 -4.49
CA TYR A 212 -5.26 -5.71 -5.40
C TYR A 212 -5.99 -4.57 -4.71
N GLY A 213 -5.44 -3.37 -4.78
CA GLY A 213 -6.08 -2.17 -4.24
C GLY A 213 -5.86 -0.96 -5.12
N TYR A 214 -6.74 0.01 -4.94
CA TYR A 214 -6.66 1.33 -5.56
C TYR A 214 -6.53 2.39 -4.47
N SER A 215 -5.93 3.53 -4.78
CA SER A 215 -5.76 4.66 -3.87
C SER A 215 -6.26 5.92 -4.54
N PHE A 216 -7.36 6.46 -4.01
CA PHE A 216 -7.91 7.73 -4.44
C PHE A 216 -7.50 8.81 -3.46
N ASN A 217 -6.89 9.89 -3.96
CA ASN A 217 -6.69 11.08 -3.17
C ASN A 217 -7.92 11.98 -3.27
N LEU A 218 -8.62 12.13 -2.14
CA LEU A 218 -9.85 12.89 -2.03
C LEU A 218 -9.60 14.39 -1.80
N THR A 219 -8.36 14.78 -1.42
CA THR A 219 -7.98 16.18 -1.24
C THR A 219 -7.49 16.79 -2.55
N ASN A 220 -6.59 16.10 -3.24
CA ASN A 220 -6.02 16.52 -4.51
C ASN A 220 -5.95 15.32 -5.47
N ALA A 221 -6.82 15.31 -6.48
CA ALA A 221 -6.91 14.20 -7.45
C ALA A 221 -5.66 14.06 -8.32
N ASP A 222 -4.90 15.14 -8.51
CA ASP A 222 -3.67 15.18 -9.31
C ASP A 222 -2.41 15.04 -8.43
N PHE A 223 -2.57 14.59 -7.18
CA PHE A 223 -1.44 14.38 -6.28
C PHE A 223 -0.49 13.32 -6.84
N MET A 224 0.82 13.59 -6.81
CA MET A 224 1.83 12.71 -7.38
C MET A 224 2.06 11.46 -6.51
N GLN A 225 1.17 10.48 -6.67
CA GLN A 225 1.19 9.20 -5.96
C GLN A 225 1.01 8.01 -6.93
N ASP A 226 1.22 6.80 -6.41
CA ASP A 226 0.76 5.59 -7.08
C ASP A 226 -0.74 5.37 -6.79
N GLU A 227 -1.49 5.06 -7.84
CA GLU A 227 -2.95 4.92 -7.76
C GLU A 227 -3.40 3.49 -7.50
N SER A 228 -2.55 2.50 -7.70
CA SER A 228 -2.91 1.10 -7.45
C SER A 228 -1.73 0.27 -7.05
N PHE A 229 -2.01 -0.87 -6.40
CA PHE A 229 -1.00 -1.85 -6.07
C PHE A 229 -1.55 -3.26 -6.30
N PHE A 230 -0.66 -4.17 -6.69
CA PHE A 230 -0.90 -5.59 -6.69
C PHE A 230 0.23 -6.25 -5.93
N THR A 231 -0.11 -7.17 -5.03
CA THR A 231 0.86 -7.84 -4.17
C THR A 231 0.60 -9.33 -4.11
N VAL A 232 1.69 -10.08 -3.98
CA VAL A 232 1.69 -11.51 -3.74
C VAL A 232 2.32 -11.74 -2.38
N GLY A 233 1.75 -12.63 -1.59
CA GLY A 233 2.26 -12.91 -0.26
C GLY A 233 1.98 -14.32 0.21
N ILE A 234 2.54 -14.60 1.37
CA ILE A 234 2.34 -15.82 2.13
C ILE A 234 1.70 -15.42 3.45
N ASN A 235 0.60 -16.09 3.80
CA ASN A 235 -0.17 -15.87 5.01
C ASN A 235 -0.13 -17.12 5.90
N PHE A 236 0.11 -16.91 7.19
CA PHE A 236 0.13 -17.93 8.22
C PHE A 236 -0.94 -17.63 9.27
N ASN A 237 -1.68 -18.65 9.67
CA ASN A 237 -2.69 -18.55 10.74
C ASN A 237 -2.34 -19.55 11.85
N PHE A 238 -2.38 -19.08 13.09
CA PHE A 238 -2.10 -19.87 14.29
C PHE A 238 -3.20 -19.64 15.32
N ASN A 239 -3.62 -20.70 16.00
CA ASN A 239 -4.54 -20.69 17.14
C ASN A 239 -3.85 -21.37 18.33
#